data_AF-A0AAW1GTK3-F1
#
_entry.id   AF-A0AAW1GTK3-F1
#
_cell.length_a   1.000
_cell.length_b   1.000
_cell.length_c   1.000
_cell.angle_alpha   90.00
_cell.angle_beta   90.00
_cell.angle_gamma   90.00
#
_symmetry.space_group_name_H-M   'P 1'
#
loop_
_entity.id
_entity.type
_entity.pdbx_description
1 polymer ?
#
loop_
_entity_poly.entity_id
_entity_poly.type
_entity_poly.pdbx_seq_one_letter_code
_entity_poly.pdbx_strand_id
1 'polypeptide(L)'
;MWIKGRITNVTNSRNFIYSACNVCTKRTTTAVGERFSCTEGSVPHESTSELRFNLHVAFTDESGMTNITLFDQLAEKILKKKAKQIFHLSPDVLKKILSRF
;
A
#
# COMPACT_ATOMS: atom_id res chain seq x y z
N MET A 1 14.33 -11.03 15.07
CA MET A 1 14.80 -9.69 15.48
C MET A 1 13.61 -8.73 15.38
N TRP A 2 13.39 -7.87 16.38
CA TRP A 2 12.29 -6.90 16.39
C TRP A 2 12.87 -5.50 16.52
N ILE A 3 12.30 -4.53 15.81
CA ILE A 3 12.68 -3.11 15.90
C ILE A 3 11.49 -2.31 16.43
N LYS A 4 11.77 -1.32 17.28
CA LYS A 4 10.75 -0.46 17.91
C LYS A 4 11.12 0.99 17.66
N GLY A 5 10.12 1.78 17.26
CA GLY A 5 10.31 3.17 16.87
C GLY A 5 8.97 3.75 16.43
N ARG A 6 9.02 4.91 15.78
CA ARG A 6 7.84 5.67 15.37
C ARG A 6 7.88 5.97 13.88
N ILE A 7 6.73 5.87 13.24
CA ILE A 7 6.52 6.42 11.89
C ILE A 7 6.36 7.93 12.01
N THR A 8 7.22 8.68 11.32
CA THR A 8 7.29 10.14 11.39
C THR A 8 6.82 10.82 10.11
N ASN A 9 6.78 10.10 8.99
CA ASN A 9 6.27 10.63 7.73
C ASN A 9 5.88 9.50 6.77
N VAL A 10 4.97 9.80 5.83
CA VAL A 10 4.67 8.97 4.66
C VAL A 10 5.31 9.64 3.44
N THR A 11 6.38 9.04 2.93
CA THR A 11 7.25 9.66 1.91
C THR A 11 6.63 9.59 0.50
N ASN A 12 5.76 8.61 0.22
CA ASN A 12 5.04 8.49 -1.05
C ASN A 12 3.56 8.87 -0.96
N SER A 13 3.23 9.93 -0.22
CA SER A 13 1.86 10.40 0.06
C SER A 13 0.96 10.62 -1.17
N ARG A 14 1.52 10.78 -2.37
CA ARG A 14 0.76 10.97 -3.61
C ARG A 14 0.41 9.68 -4.35
N ASN A 15 1.16 8.60 -4.13
CA ASN A 15 0.98 7.35 -4.85
C ASN A 15 1.51 6.16 -4.05
N PHE A 16 0.63 5.60 -3.22
CA PHE A 16 0.91 4.46 -2.35
C PHE A 16 -0.16 3.35 -2.48
N ILE A 17 -0.98 3.43 -3.51
CA ILE A 17 -1.99 2.44 -3.87
C ILE A 17 -1.74 2.03 -5.31
N TYR A 18 -1.83 0.74 -5.60
CA TYR A 18 -1.66 0.21 -6.94
C TYR A 18 -2.61 -0.95 -7.21
N SER A 19 -2.93 -1.16 -8.48
CA SER A 19 -3.68 -2.33 -8.96
C SER A 19 -2.79 -3.56 -8.98
N ALA A 20 -3.28 -4.68 -8.47
CA ALA A 20 -2.57 -5.94 -8.36
C ALA A 20 -3.47 -7.15 -8.67
N CYS A 21 -2.85 -8.23 -9.12
CA CYS A 21 -3.48 -9.54 -9.19
C CYS A 21 -3.94 -9.99 -7.80
N ASN A 22 -5.21 -10.38 -7.66
CA ASN A 22 -5.73 -10.84 -6.37
C ASN A 22 -5.19 -12.22 -5.93
N VAL A 23 -4.63 -13.00 -6.85
CA VAL A 23 -3.98 -14.29 -6.58
C VAL A 23 -2.49 -14.14 -6.29
N CYS A 24 -1.68 -13.67 -7.25
CA CYS A 24 -0.21 -13.65 -7.13
C CYS A 24 0.39 -12.34 -6.59
N THR A 25 -0.45 -11.32 -6.33
CA THR A 25 -0.06 -10.02 -5.72
C THR A 25 0.79 -9.09 -6.60
N LYS A 26 1.20 -9.55 -7.79
CA LYS A 26 1.97 -8.75 -8.76
C LYS A 26 1.13 -7.58 -9.26
N ARG A 27 1.82 -6.47 -9.54
CA ARG A 27 1.20 -5.25 -10.09
C ARG A 27 0.61 -5.55 -11.47
N THR A 28 -0.54 -4.95 -11.77
CA THR A 28 -1.20 -5.05 -13.08
C THR A 28 -1.64 -3.68 -13.57
N THR A 29 -1.82 -3.53 -14.88
CA THR A 29 -2.42 -2.35 -15.53
C THR A 29 -3.92 -2.52 -15.77
N THR A 30 -4.46 -3.72 -15.58
CA THR A 30 -5.91 -4.01 -15.68
C THR A 30 -6.71 -3.14 -14.70
N ALA A 31 -7.84 -2.59 -15.16
CA ALA A 31 -8.67 -1.74 -14.33
C ALA A 31 -9.20 -2.51 -13.10
N VAL A 32 -9.34 -1.81 -11.98
CA VAL A 32 -9.76 -2.41 -10.70
C VAL A 32 -11.12 -3.07 -10.84
N GLY A 33 -11.24 -4.33 -10.40
CA GLY A 33 -12.45 -5.13 -10.49
C GLY A 33 -12.61 -5.89 -11.80
N GLU A 34 -11.81 -5.62 -12.83
CA GLU A 34 -11.85 -6.38 -14.08
C GLU A 34 -11.07 -7.69 -13.98
N ARG A 35 -11.57 -8.69 -14.72
CA ARG A 35 -10.93 -10.00 -14.86
C ARG A 35 -9.87 -9.96 -15.95
N PHE A 36 -8.80 -10.72 -15.75
CA PHE A 36 -7.73 -10.87 -16.74
C PHE A 36 -6.97 -12.17 -16.53
N SER A 37 -6.29 -12.62 -17.58
CA SER A 37 -5.34 -13.72 -17.51
C SER A 37 -3.97 -13.18 -17.05
N CYS A 38 -3.55 -13.53 -15.83
CA CYS A 38 -2.30 -13.07 -15.25
C CYS A 38 -1.13 -13.95 -15.69
N THR A 39 -0.14 -13.36 -16.35
CA THR A 39 1.10 -14.02 -16.79
C THR A 39 2.30 -13.74 -15.89
N GLU A 40 2.16 -12.83 -14.92
CA GLU A 40 3.24 -12.41 -14.01
C GLU A 40 3.46 -13.38 -12.83
N GLY A 41 2.50 -14.28 -12.60
CA GLY A 41 2.62 -15.35 -11.61
C GLY A 41 3.56 -16.47 -12.08
N SER A 42 3.86 -17.42 -11.20
CA SER A 42 4.64 -18.60 -11.58
C SER A 42 3.95 -19.48 -12.61
N VAL A 43 2.61 -19.48 -12.62
CA VAL A 43 1.76 -20.19 -13.58
C VAL A 43 0.68 -19.22 -14.08
N PRO A 44 0.37 -19.19 -15.39
CA PRO A 44 -0.75 -18.42 -15.90
C PRO A 44 -2.07 -18.81 -15.22
N HIS A 45 -2.88 -17.82 -14.86
CA HIS A 45 -4.16 -18.04 -14.19
C HIS A 45 -5.14 -16.90 -14.44
N GLU A 46 -6.43 -17.21 -14.39
CA GLU A 46 -7.48 -16.18 -14.38
C GLU A 46 -7.52 -15.49 -13.02
N SER A 47 -7.65 -14.17 -13.06
CA SER A 47 -7.54 -13.31 -11.88
C SER A 47 -8.45 -12.10 -11.99
N THR A 48 -8.56 -11.34 -10.90
CA THR A 48 -9.22 -10.03 -10.87
C THR A 48 -8.25 -8.98 -10.32
N SER A 49 -8.31 -7.77 -10.87
CA SER A 49 -7.51 -6.64 -10.42
C SER A 49 -8.05 -6.07 -9.10
N GLU A 50 -7.20 -5.96 -8.08
CA GLU A 50 -7.55 -5.42 -6.76
C GLU A 50 -6.55 -4.35 -6.32
N LEU A 51 -7.02 -3.40 -5.51
CA LEU A 51 -6.19 -2.34 -4.95
C LEU A 51 -5.39 -2.84 -3.74
N ARG A 52 -4.09 -2.54 -3.73
CA ARG A 52 -3.17 -2.86 -2.63
C ARG A 52 -2.32 -1.66 -2.24
N PHE A 53 -1.82 -1.67 -1.00
CA PHE A 53 -0.90 -0.65 -0.51
C PHE A 53 0.58 -0.98 -0.74
N ASN A 54 1.36 0.04 -1.08
CA ASN A 54 2.81 0.10 -0.99
C ASN A 54 3.22 1.38 -0.24
N LEU A 55 2.96 1.45 1.06
CA LEU A 55 3.15 2.66 1.86
C LEU A 55 4.63 2.82 2.25
N HIS A 56 5.29 3.86 1.76
CA HIS A 56 6.68 4.17 2.11
C HIS A 56 6.67 5.15 3.27
N VAL A 57 7.36 4.80 4.35
CA VAL A 57 7.37 5.59 5.57
C VAL A 57 8.77 5.83 6.09
N ALA A 58 8.99 7.02 6.63
CA ALA A 58 10.14 7.31 7.47
C ALA A 58 9.86 6.75 8.87
N PHE A 59 10.76 5.90 9.36
CA PHE A 59 10.72 5.27 10.67
C PHE A 59 11.93 5.72 11.47
N THR A 60 11.71 6.18 12.69
CA THR A 60 12.75 6.74 13.54
C THR A 60 12.74 6.05 14.91
N ASP A 61 13.93 5.74 15.42
CA ASP A 61 14.17 5.31 16.80
C ASP A 61 15.34 6.11 17.40
N GLU A 62 15.87 5.66 18.54
CA GLU A 62 16.97 6.33 19.24
C GLU A 62 18.30 6.30 18.46
N SER A 63 18.44 5.38 17.50
CA SER A 63 19.65 5.21 16.70
C SER A 63 19.66 6.02 15.41
N GLY A 64 18.49 6.45 14.94
CA GLY A 64 18.37 7.28 13.74
C GLY A 64 17.08 7.04 12.97
N MET A 65 17.12 7.34 11.68
CA MET A 65 15.99 7.22 10.76
C MET A 65 16.30 6.24 9.64
N THR A 66 15.32 5.42 9.27
CA THR A 66 15.35 4.57 8.09
C THR A 66 14.02 4.64 7.32
N ASN A 67 14.05 4.28 6.05
CA ASN A 67 12.83 4.16 5.24
C ASN A 67 12.40 2.70 5.18
N ILE A 68 11.12 2.44 5.43
CA ILE A 68 10.54 1.11 5.31
C ILE A 68 9.31 1.14 4.40
N THR A 69 9.06 0.03 3.72
CA THR A 69 7.85 -0.16 2.91
C THR A 69 6.90 -1.08 3.65
N LEU A 70 5.70 -0.58 3.92
CA LEU A 70 4.59 -1.33 4.51
C LEU A 70 3.64 -1.76 3.39
N PHE A 71 3.57 -3.07 3.17
CA PHE A 71 2.64 -3.66 2.22
C PHE A 71 1.29 -3.95 2.87
N ASP A 72 0.24 -3.73 2.09
CA ASP A 72 -1.13 -4.19 2.31
C ASP A 72 -1.56 -4.29 3.78
N GLN A 73 -1.61 -5.48 4.38
CA GLN A 73 -2.07 -5.70 5.76
C GLN A 73 -1.39 -4.80 6.82
N LEU A 74 -0.08 -4.54 6.70
CA LEU A 74 0.61 -3.66 7.65
C LEU A 74 0.21 -2.20 7.43
N ALA A 75 0.09 -1.77 6.18
CA ALA A 75 -0.38 -0.43 5.86
C ALA A 75 -1.85 -0.23 6.29
N GLU A 76 -2.73 -1.22 6.09
CA GLU A 76 -4.12 -1.19 6.55
C GLU A 76 -4.23 -1.02 8.06
N LYS A 77 -3.38 -1.73 8.83
CA LYS A 77 -3.33 -1.61 10.30
C LYS A 77 -2.90 -0.22 10.73
N ILE A 78 -1.90 0.36 10.07
CA ILE A 78 -1.38 1.70 10.38
C ILE A 78 -2.39 2.79 9.99
N LEU A 79 -3.00 2.70 8.82
CA LEU A 79 -3.95 3.69 8.30
C LEU A 79 -5.39 3.50 8.83
N LYS A 80 -5.68 2.34 9.42
CA LYS A 80 -7.02 1.91 9.87
C LYS A 80 -8.08 1.97 8.77
N LYS A 81 -7.67 1.73 7.51
CA LYS A 81 -8.51 1.76 6.31
C LYS A 81 -7.97 0.78 5.28
N LYS A 82 -8.85 0.18 4.49
CA LYS A 82 -8.50 -0.64 3.33
C LYS A 82 -8.09 0.20 2.13
N ALA A 83 -7.30 -0.35 1.21
CA ALA A 83 -6.86 0.34 -0.01
C ALA A 83 -8.05 0.91 -0.81
N LYS A 84 -9.10 0.11 -1.02
CA LYS A 84 -10.34 0.54 -1.67
C LYS A 84 -11.03 1.73 -0.99
N GLN A 85 -10.91 1.85 0.34
CA GLN A 85 -11.54 2.96 1.07
C GLN A 85 -10.73 4.26 0.92
N ILE A 86 -9.41 4.18 0.73
CA ILE A 86 -8.56 5.37 0.53
C ILE A 86 -8.60 5.84 -0.92
N PHE A 87 -8.66 4.92 -1.88
CA PHE A 87 -8.61 5.23 -3.30
C PHE A 87 -9.71 6.22 -3.77
N HIS A 88 -10.86 6.22 -3.10
CA HIS A 88 -11.97 7.13 -3.41
C HIS A 88 -11.99 8.43 -2.57
N LEU A 89 -10.98 8.68 -1.73
CA LEU A 89 -10.93 9.88 -0.90
C LEU A 89 -10.36 11.07 -1.68
N SER A 90 -10.83 12.28 -1.33
CA SER A 90 -10.24 13.51 -1.82
C SER A 90 -8.81 13.70 -1.25
N PRO A 91 -7.94 14.45 -1.97
CA PRO A 91 -6.60 14.76 -1.49
C PRO A 91 -6.54 15.42 -0.11
N ASP A 92 -7.53 16.25 0.23
CA ASP A 92 -7.58 16.95 1.52
C ASP A 92 -7.84 15.98 2.69
N VAL A 93 -8.77 15.04 2.49
CA VAL A 93 -9.04 14.00 3.49
C VAL A 93 -7.82 13.09 3.64
N LEU A 94 -7.16 12.76 2.54
CA LEU A 94 -5.93 11.98 2.55
C LEU A 94 -4.83 12.69 3.34
N LYS A 95 -4.61 13.98 3.09
CA LYS A 95 -3.63 14.79 3.83
C LYS A 95 -3.92 14.80 5.33
N LYS A 96 -5.19 14.90 5.73
CA LYS A 96 -5.61 14.83 7.14
C LYS A 96 -5.36 13.47 7.78
N ILE A 97 -5.46 12.37 7.02
CA ILE A 97 -5.12 11.03 7.52
C ILE A 97 -3.61 10.91 7.72
N LEU A 98 -2.83 11.39 6.75
CA LEU A 98 -1.38 11.27 6.74
C LEU A 98 -0.69 12.23 7.72
N SER A 99 -1.31 13.36 8.08
CA SER A 99 -0.77 14.31 9.06
C SER A 99 -0.72 13.79 10.50
N ARG A 100 -1.12 12.53 10.73
CA ARG A 100 -1.03 11.85 12.04
C ARG A 100 0.35 11.28 12.31
N PHE A 101 1.17 11.18 11.27
CA PHE A 101 2.56 10.73 11.32
C PHE A 101 3.44 11.96 11.47
#